data_AF-B9JPR5-F1
#
_entry.id   AF-B9JPR5-F1
#
_cell.length_a   1.000
_cell.length_b   1.000
_cell.length_c   1.000
_cell.angle_alpha   90.00
_cell.angle_beta   90.00
_cell.angle_gamma   90.00
#
_symmetry.space_group_name_H-M   'P 1'
#
loop_
_entity.id
_entity.type
_entity.pdbx_description
1 polymer ?
#
loop_
_entity_poly.entity_id
_entity_poly.type
_entity_poly.pdbx_seq_one_letter_code
_entity_poly.pdbx_strand_id
1 'polypeptide(L)'
;MKPILTVLATTLVLGLASTDPAAAQDGYKLALKLTTKDATHDPDGVWADDDLAGIRQALGTAKIYTARIATPSGTWLLSQTNGDCNLQGMCTALLVLIRPGTPPVRPLRAARLVQMANPQLPLGGTAILSPDAKTLTTSEIAEDGKAFTGSYEVEPIQ
;
A
#
# COMPACT_ATOMS: atom_id res chain seq x y z
N MET A 1 14.51 -13.76 -69.64
CA MET A 1 13.69 -14.02 -68.44
C MET A 1 14.47 -13.57 -67.22
N LYS A 2 13.94 -12.61 -66.46
CA LYS A 2 14.51 -12.03 -65.22
C LYS A 2 13.79 -12.66 -64.02
N PRO A 3 14.46 -13.02 -62.91
CA PRO A 3 13.80 -13.11 -61.63
C PRO A 3 13.91 -11.76 -60.90
N ILE A 4 12.77 -11.20 -60.51
CA ILE A 4 12.68 -10.05 -59.62
C ILE A 4 12.54 -10.63 -58.20
N LEU A 5 13.55 -10.40 -57.35
CA LEU A 5 13.47 -10.67 -55.92
C LEU A 5 12.73 -9.53 -55.23
N THR A 6 11.58 -9.84 -54.64
CA THR A 6 10.83 -8.92 -53.77
C THR A 6 11.31 -9.13 -52.33
N VAL A 7 12.02 -8.15 -51.77
CA VAL A 7 12.40 -8.12 -50.35
C VAL A 7 11.30 -7.39 -49.58
N LEU A 8 10.57 -8.08 -48.70
CA LEU A 8 9.65 -7.46 -47.75
C LEU A 8 10.46 -6.81 -46.62
N ALA A 9 10.44 -5.48 -46.56
CA ALA A 9 10.97 -4.72 -45.43
C ALA A 9 9.95 -4.75 -44.27
N THR A 10 10.29 -5.43 -43.18
CA THR A 10 9.51 -5.44 -41.94
C THR A 10 9.94 -4.24 -41.08
N THR A 11 9.14 -3.18 -41.06
CA THR A 11 9.34 -2.03 -40.18
C THR A 11 8.89 -2.39 -38.76
N LEU A 12 9.86 -2.66 -37.87
CA LEU A 12 9.62 -2.86 -36.45
C LEU A 12 9.40 -1.49 -35.78
N VAL A 13 8.17 -1.25 -35.31
CA VAL A 13 7.80 -0.07 -34.55
C VAL A 13 8.36 -0.19 -33.12
N LEU A 14 9.44 0.52 -32.82
CA LEU A 14 9.85 0.76 -31.44
C LEU A 14 9.02 1.91 -30.87
N GLY A 15 7.89 1.57 -30.25
CA GLY A 15 7.18 2.48 -29.37
C GLY A 15 8.02 2.72 -28.12
N LEU A 16 8.63 3.91 -28.03
CA LEU A 16 9.19 4.42 -26.80
C LEU A 16 8.04 4.65 -25.81
N ALA A 17 7.75 3.67 -24.96
CA ALA A 17 6.92 3.88 -23.80
C ALA A 17 7.70 4.75 -22.82
N SER A 18 7.36 6.05 -22.78
CA SER A 18 7.79 7.00 -21.76
C SER A 18 7.33 6.47 -20.40
N THR A 19 8.25 5.83 -19.67
CA THR A 19 8.08 5.55 -18.25
C THR A 19 8.51 6.80 -17.52
N ASP A 20 7.63 7.79 -17.39
CA ASP A 20 7.93 8.99 -16.61
C ASP A 20 8.21 8.59 -15.14
N PRO A 21 9.43 8.79 -14.61
CA PRO A 21 9.71 8.64 -13.19
C PRO A 21 9.38 9.94 -12.44
N ALA A 22 8.42 10.74 -12.93
CA ALA A 22 8.09 12.04 -12.38
C ALA A 22 7.38 11.97 -11.01
N ALA A 23 6.89 10.79 -10.61
CA ALA A 23 6.25 10.59 -9.30
C ALA A 23 7.23 10.41 -8.13
N ALA A 24 8.55 10.38 -8.37
CA ALA A 24 9.54 10.06 -7.34
C ALA A 24 10.21 11.30 -6.71
N GLN A 25 9.93 12.53 -7.13
CA GLN A 25 10.59 13.71 -6.51
C GLN A 25 9.95 14.13 -5.19
N ASP A 26 8.63 14.00 -5.06
CA ASP A 26 7.86 14.37 -3.85
C ASP A 26 7.45 13.15 -2.99
N GLY A 27 7.92 11.95 -3.34
CA GLY A 27 7.54 10.69 -2.72
C GLY A 27 6.24 10.09 -3.27
N TYR A 28 5.88 8.92 -2.75
CA TYR A 28 4.74 8.13 -3.20
C TYR A 28 3.52 8.38 -2.31
N LYS A 29 2.49 9.01 -2.87
CA LYS A 29 1.23 9.28 -2.17
C LYS A 29 0.38 8.00 -2.03
N LEU A 30 0.11 7.61 -0.80
CA LEU A 30 -0.76 6.50 -0.40
C LEU A 30 -2.06 7.06 0.18
N ALA A 31 -3.08 7.24 -0.68
CA ALA A 31 -4.40 7.71 -0.26
C ALA A 31 -5.34 6.52 -0.02
N LEU A 32 -5.71 6.29 1.25
CA LEU A 32 -6.53 5.17 1.66
C LEU A 32 -7.93 5.25 1.05
N LYS A 33 -8.43 4.12 0.56
CA LYS A 33 -9.80 3.96 0.08
C LYS A 33 -10.45 2.79 0.79
N LEU A 34 -11.74 2.91 1.11
CA LEU A 34 -12.51 1.78 1.61
C LEU A 34 -12.54 0.68 0.54
N THR A 35 -11.92 -0.45 0.83
CA THR A 35 -11.84 -1.59 -0.09
C THR A 35 -12.62 -2.80 0.40
N THR A 36 -12.80 -2.93 1.72
CA THR A 36 -13.66 -3.95 2.32
C THR A 36 -14.61 -3.30 3.33
N LYS A 37 -15.92 -3.41 3.10
CA LYS A 37 -16.94 -2.71 3.92
C LYS A 37 -17.42 -3.51 5.14
N ASP A 38 -17.49 -4.82 5.02
CA ASP A 38 -17.97 -5.75 6.04
C ASP A 38 -16.98 -6.92 6.16
N ALA A 39 -15.77 -6.59 6.60
CA ALA A 39 -14.64 -7.49 6.63
C ALA A 39 -14.86 -8.58 7.69
N THR A 40 -15.02 -9.82 7.24
CA THR A 40 -14.87 -11.03 8.08
C THR A 40 -13.46 -11.59 8.02
N HIS A 41 -12.74 -11.33 6.93
CA HIS A 41 -11.37 -11.73 6.64
C HIS A 41 -10.65 -10.58 5.92
N ASP A 42 -9.35 -10.41 6.15
CA ASP A 42 -8.53 -9.48 5.38
C ASP A 42 -8.01 -10.15 4.09
N PRO A 43 -8.45 -9.70 2.89
CA PRO A 43 -7.96 -10.26 1.63
C PRO A 43 -6.46 -10.11 1.43
N ASP A 44 -5.83 -9.14 2.10
CA ASP A 44 -4.39 -8.90 2.07
C ASP A 44 -3.63 -9.61 3.19
N GLY A 45 -4.32 -10.15 4.20
CA GLY A 45 -3.70 -10.84 5.33
C GLY A 45 -2.83 -9.97 6.23
N VAL A 46 -3.11 -8.67 6.31
CA VAL A 46 -2.46 -7.72 7.23
C VAL A 46 -3.10 -7.78 8.61
N TRP A 47 -4.43 -7.89 8.67
CA TRP A 47 -5.21 -7.93 9.90
C TRP A 47 -5.69 -9.35 10.20
N ALA A 48 -5.62 -9.78 11.47
CA ALA A 48 -6.11 -11.09 11.86
C ALA A 48 -7.65 -11.12 11.91
N ASP A 49 -8.25 -12.29 11.64
CA ASP A 49 -9.71 -12.45 11.68
C ASP A 49 -10.29 -12.13 13.08
N ASP A 50 -9.51 -12.37 14.14
CA ASP A 50 -9.87 -12.05 15.53
C ASP A 50 -9.87 -10.54 15.79
N ASP A 51 -8.93 -9.77 15.24
CA ASP A 51 -8.93 -8.31 15.32
C ASP A 51 -10.20 -7.78 14.65
N LEU A 52 -10.49 -8.25 13.44
CA LEU A 52 -11.70 -7.88 12.71
C LEU A 52 -12.97 -8.28 13.47
N ALA A 53 -12.96 -9.42 14.19
CA ALA A 53 -14.07 -9.85 15.04
C ALA A 53 -14.30 -8.89 16.20
N GLY A 54 -13.23 -8.47 16.89
CA GLY A 54 -13.29 -7.48 17.95
C GLY A 54 -13.90 -6.16 17.47
N ILE A 55 -13.50 -5.69 16.28
CA ILE A 55 -14.05 -4.47 15.66
C ILE A 55 -15.55 -4.62 15.38
N ARG A 56 -15.99 -5.76 14.81
CA ARG A 56 -17.42 -6.02 14.56
C ARG A 56 -18.22 -6.03 15.85
N GLN A 57 -17.69 -6.57 16.94
CA GLN A 57 -18.36 -6.57 18.24
C GLN A 57 -18.50 -5.16 18.83
N ALA A 58 -17.46 -4.34 18.71
CA ALA A 58 -17.45 -2.98 19.27
C ALA A 58 -18.24 -1.97 18.44
N LEU A 59 -18.15 -2.04 17.10
CA LEU A 59 -18.62 -1.01 16.18
C LEU A 59 -19.71 -1.50 15.20
N GLY A 60 -20.11 -2.77 15.29
CA GLY A 60 -21.12 -3.41 14.44
C GLY A 60 -20.59 -3.88 13.07
N THR A 61 -19.59 -3.20 12.50
CA THR A 61 -18.93 -3.63 11.26
C THR A 61 -17.44 -3.30 11.27
N ALA A 62 -16.64 -4.21 10.69
CA ALA A 62 -15.23 -4.01 10.44
C ALA A 62 -15.04 -3.59 8.98
N LYS A 63 -14.30 -2.51 8.78
CA LYS A 63 -13.96 -1.93 7.48
C LYS A 63 -12.45 -1.94 7.32
N ILE A 64 -11.99 -2.24 6.10
CA ILE A 64 -10.58 -2.16 5.73
C ILE A 64 -10.43 -1.12 4.63
N TYR A 65 -9.52 -0.19 4.87
CA TYR A 65 -9.11 0.83 3.92
C TYR A 65 -7.71 0.50 3.45
N THR A 66 -7.46 0.54 2.14
CA THR A 66 -6.14 0.24 1.59
C THR A 66 -5.70 1.25 0.53
N ALA A 67 -4.38 1.41 0.41
CA ALA A 67 -3.70 2.13 -0.67
C ALA A 67 -2.47 1.33 -1.10
N ARG A 68 -2.15 1.33 -2.39
CA ARG A 68 -1.01 0.57 -2.94
C ARG A 68 -0.17 1.41 -3.87
N ILE A 69 1.13 1.15 -3.85
CA ILE A 69 2.07 1.63 -4.87
C ILE A 69 3.06 0.53 -5.24
N ALA A 70 3.22 0.31 -6.54
CA ALA A 70 4.23 -0.60 -7.06
C ALA A 70 5.57 0.13 -7.19
N THR A 71 6.63 -0.48 -6.68
CA THR A 71 8.02 0.02 -6.74
C THR A 71 8.96 -1.11 -7.16
N PRO A 72 10.22 -0.82 -7.52
CA PRO A 72 11.19 -1.86 -7.85
C PRO A 72 11.45 -2.88 -6.74
N SER A 73 11.26 -2.51 -5.47
CA SER A 73 11.44 -3.40 -4.31
C SER A 73 10.23 -4.29 -4.00
N GLY A 74 9.08 -4.02 -4.63
CA GLY A 74 7.81 -4.71 -4.40
C GLY A 74 6.64 -3.74 -4.34
N THR A 75 5.49 -4.24 -3.89
CA THR A 75 4.29 -3.42 -3.71
C THR A 75 4.21 -2.98 -2.26
N TRP A 76 4.20 -1.67 -2.02
CA TRP A 76 3.88 -1.12 -0.72
C TRP A 76 2.35 -1.07 -0.57
N LEU A 77 1.87 -1.56 0.56
CA LEU A 77 0.47 -1.54 0.95
C LEU A 77 0.36 -0.79 2.28
N LEU A 78 -0.42 0.31 2.28
CA LEU A 78 -0.90 0.92 3.51
C LEU A 78 -2.29 0.36 3.77
N SER A 79 -2.50 -0.23 4.94
CA SER A 79 -3.77 -0.82 5.36
C SER A 79 -4.21 -0.22 6.68
N GLN A 80 -5.49 0.10 6.83
CA GLN A 80 -6.07 0.69 8.04
C GLN A 80 -7.43 0.05 8.30
N THR A 81 -7.78 -0.16 9.57
CA THR A 81 -9.15 -0.53 9.96
C THR A 81 -9.86 0.63 10.64
N ASN A 82 -11.18 0.52 10.78
CA ASN A 82 -11.98 1.45 11.60
C ASN A 82 -11.97 1.08 13.10
N GLY A 83 -11.12 0.16 13.53
CA GLY A 83 -11.15 -0.43 14.86
C GLY A 83 -10.33 0.31 15.90
N ASP A 84 -9.05 0.50 15.60
CA ASP A 84 -8.08 1.09 16.51
C ASP A 84 -7.99 2.60 16.27
N CYS A 85 -9.08 3.31 16.58
CA CYS A 85 -9.20 4.75 16.41
C CYS A 85 -9.31 5.46 17.77
N ASN A 86 -8.55 6.54 17.96
CA ASN A 86 -8.71 7.41 19.12
C ASN A 86 -9.95 8.33 19.00
N LEU A 87 -10.22 9.11 20.04
CA LEU A 87 -11.39 10.03 20.09
C LEU A 87 -11.37 11.13 19.02
N GLN A 88 -10.22 11.39 18.41
CA GLN A 88 -10.05 12.37 17.33
C GLN A 88 -10.23 11.76 15.95
N GLY A 89 -10.53 10.46 15.87
CA GLY A 89 -10.67 9.72 14.61
C GLY A 89 -9.34 9.38 13.94
N MET A 90 -8.24 9.47 14.69
CA MET A 90 -6.92 9.01 14.27
C MET A 90 -6.84 7.51 14.51
N CYS A 91 -6.61 6.73 13.45
CA CYS A 91 -6.55 5.28 13.54
C CYS A 91 -5.17 4.77 13.15
N THR A 92 -4.71 3.75 13.87
CA THR A 92 -3.47 3.04 13.52
C THR A 92 -3.62 2.39 12.14
N ALA A 93 -2.61 2.56 11.31
CA ALA A 93 -2.47 1.85 10.05
C ALA A 93 -1.16 1.09 10.02
N LEU A 94 -1.05 0.14 9.10
CA LEU A 94 0.14 -0.64 8.86
C LEU A 94 0.63 -0.40 7.44
N LEU A 95 1.87 0.06 7.33
CA LEU A 95 2.60 0.03 6.07
C LEU A 95 3.33 -1.31 5.99
N VAL A 96 3.07 -2.06 4.93
CA VAL A 96 3.70 -3.35 4.66
C VAL A 96 4.32 -3.37 3.26
N LEU A 97 5.43 -4.08 3.11
CA LEU A 97 6.04 -4.39 1.82
C LEU A 97 5.65 -5.80 1.40
N ILE A 98 5.00 -5.91 0.24
CA ILE A 98 4.61 -7.14 -0.41
C ILE A 98 5.70 -7.50 -1.42
N ARG A 99 6.56 -8.48 -1.09
CA ARG A 99 7.66 -8.89 -1.99
C ARG A 99 7.21 -9.94 -3.02
N PRO A 100 7.65 -9.84 -4.28
CA PRO A 100 7.49 -10.91 -5.25
C PRO A 100 8.28 -12.17 -4.85
N GLY A 101 7.75 -13.34 -5.23
CA GLY A 101 8.01 -14.63 -4.60
C GLY A 101 9.47 -15.11 -4.50
N THR A 102 9.77 -15.71 -3.35
CA THR A 102 10.67 -16.87 -3.22
C THR A 102 9.80 -18.13 -3.13
N PRO A 103 10.27 -19.32 -3.57
CA PRO A 103 9.40 -20.49 -3.76
C PRO A 103 8.67 -20.93 -2.48
N PRO A 104 7.38 -21.31 -2.57
CA PRO A 104 6.59 -21.72 -1.42
C PRO A 104 6.95 -23.15 -1.00
N VAL A 105 7.41 -23.31 0.25
CA VAL A 105 7.28 -24.59 0.93
C VAL A 105 5.88 -24.59 1.56
N ARG A 106 4.92 -25.24 0.87
CA ARG A 106 3.51 -25.53 1.29
C ARG A 106 2.48 -24.39 1.15
N PRO A 107 1.17 -24.72 1.04
CA PRO A 107 0.35 -24.20 -0.04
C PRO A 107 -0.29 -22.84 0.25
N LEU A 108 -0.31 -22.02 -0.82
CA LEU A 108 -1.35 -21.06 -1.18
C LEU A 108 -1.72 -20.03 -0.10
N ARG A 109 -0.86 -19.02 0.06
CA ARG A 109 -1.23 -17.59 0.05
C ARG A 109 0.01 -16.74 0.33
N ALA A 110 -0.08 -15.48 -0.09
CA ALA A 110 0.79 -14.38 0.26
C ALA A 110 2.18 -14.37 -0.40
N ALA A 111 2.34 -13.44 -1.33
CA ALA A 111 3.57 -12.68 -1.37
C ALA A 111 3.99 -12.32 0.07
N ARG A 112 5.26 -12.54 0.43
CA ARG A 112 5.74 -12.38 1.82
C ARG A 112 5.52 -10.93 2.25
N LEU A 113 4.53 -10.71 3.11
CA LEU A 113 4.30 -9.43 3.75
C LEU A 113 5.40 -9.21 4.77
N VAL A 114 6.00 -8.04 4.73
CA VAL A 114 6.90 -7.55 5.77
C VAL A 114 6.27 -6.29 6.31
N GLN A 115 5.95 -6.25 7.60
CA GLN A 115 5.44 -5.05 8.25
C GLN A 115 6.59 -4.07 8.47
N MET A 116 6.38 -2.80 8.13
CA MET A 116 7.47 -1.82 8.01
C MET A 116 7.23 -0.50 8.76
N ALA A 117 5.98 -0.13 9.06
CA ALA A 117 5.68 1.02 9.92
C ALA A 117 4.24 0.92 10.44
N ASN A 118 3.96 1.55 11.59
CA ASN A 118 2.66 1.59 12.27
C ASN A 118 2.17 3.03 12.54
N PRO A 119 1.97 3.86 11.50
CA PRO A 119 1.59 5.25 11.69
C PRO A 119 0.17 5.43 12.24
N GLN A 120 -0.10 6.60 12.81
CA GLN A 120 -1.47 7.11 12.98
C GLN A 120 -1.85 8.06 11.85
N LEU A 121 -3.09 7.97 11.38
CA LEU A 121 -3.68 8.91 10.42
C LEU A 121 -5.20 8.93 10.54
N PRO A 122 -5.90 10.00 10.11
CA PRO A 122 -7.36 10.02 10.09
C PRO A 122 -7.91 8.81 9.34
N LEU A 123 -9.11 8.35 9.69
CA LEU A 123 -9.76 7.24 8.97
C LEU A 123 -9.90 7.56 7.47
N GLY A 124 -9.32 6.72 6.61
CA GLY A 124 -9.28 6.97 5.16
C GLY A 124 -8.31 8.10 4.76
N GLY A 125 -7.34 8.43 5.62
CA GLY A 125 -6.36 9.47 5.43
C GLY A 125 -5.34 9.17 4.33
N THR A 126 -4.30 10.01 4.26
CA THR A 126 -3.22 9.89 3.28
C THR A 126 -1.87 9.86 3.99
N ALA A 127 -0.96 9.04 3.47
CA ALA A 127 0.45 9.07 3.81
C ALA A 127 1.32 9.30 2.57
N ILE A 128 2.56 9.75 2.76
CA ILE A 128 3.56 9.91 1.71
C ILE A 128 4.78 9.08 2.10
N LEU A 129 5.08 8.06 1.30
CA LEU A 129 6.30 7.27 1.43
C LEU A 129 7.44 8.00 0.71
N SER A 130 8.57 8.22 1.38
CA SER A 130 9.72 8.89 0.78
C SER A 130 10.21 8.14 -0.47
N PRO A 131 10.87 8.83 -1.42
CA PRO A 131 11.40 8.20 -2.63
C PRO A 131 12.36 7.04 -2.37
N ASP A 132 13.12 7.11 -1.27
CA ASP A 132 14.04 6.05 -0.83
C ASP A 132 13.36 5.00 0.07
N ALA A 133 12.05 5.12 0.29
CA ALA A 133 11.22 4.27 1.11
C ALA A 133 11.73 4.05 2.55
N LYS A 134 12.40 5.06 3.12
CA LYS A 134 12.88 5.04 4.51
C LYS A 134 11.98 5.77 5.48
N THR A 135 11.18 6.71 5.01
CA THR A 135 10.33 7.52 5.87
C THR A 135 8.91 7.54 5.32
N LEU A 136 7.94 7.33 6.21
CA LEU A 136 6.53 7.52 5.93
C LEU A 136 6.06 8.76 6.67
N THR A 137 5.49 9.72 5.95
CA THR A 137 4.91 10.92 6.55
C THR A 137 3.38 10.89 6.46
N THR A 138 2.73 11.42 7.49
CA THR A 138 1.26 11.45 7.62
C THR A 138 0.81 12.87 7.97
N SER A 139 -0.47 13.18 7.71
CA SER A 139 -1.12 14.36 8.26
C SER A 139 -1.95 13.92 9.46
N GLU A 140 -1.58 14.39 10.64
CA GLU A 140 -2.17 13.97 11.92
C GLU A 140 -2.80 15.13 12.67
N ILE A 141 -3.60 14.79 13.69
CA ILE A 141 -4.26 15.76 14.58
C ILE A 141 -3.76 15.49 15.99
N ALA A 142 -3.12 16.49 16.60
CA ALA A 142 -2.63 16.44 17.98
C ALA A 142 -3.78 16.61 18.97
N GLU A 143 -3.55 16.32 20.26
CA GLU A 143 -4.56 16.44 21.32
C GLU A 143 -5.19 17.84 21.43
N ASP A 144 -4.44 18.89 21.08
CA ASP A 144 -4.93 20.28 21.05
C ASP A 144 -5.76 20.61 19.79
N GLY A 145 -6.02 19.59 18.95
CA GLY A 145 -6.76 19.68 17.71
C GLY A 145 -5.97 20.26 16.54
N LYS A 146 -4.68 20.60 16.72
CA LYS A 146 -3.88 21.14 15.62
C LYS A 146 -3.35 20.04 14.72
N ALA A 147 -3.32 20.35 13.43
CA ALA A 147 -2.68 19.48 12.45
C ALA A 147 -1.16 19.50 12.62
N PHE A 148 -0.52 18.34 12.53
CA PHE A 148 0.92 18.21 12.47
C PHE A 148 1.32 17.11 11.48
N THR A 149 2.59 17.08 11.10
CA THR A 149 3.14 16.03 10.24
C THR A 149 3.75 14.94 11.11
N GLY A 150 3.18 13.75 11.07
CA GLY A 150 3.81 12.54 11.60
C GLY A 150 4.93 12.10 10.67
N SER A 151 5.98 11.51 11.24
CA SER A 151 7.13 10.98 10.50
C SER A 151 7.57 9.68 11.16
N TYR A 152 7.55 8.60 10.39
CA TYR A 152 7.81 7.24 10.86
C TYR A 152 8.93 6.64 10.02
N GLU A 153 9.90 6.03 10.69
CA GLU A 153 10.91 5.21 10.01
C GLU A 153 10.26 3.96 9.42
N VAL A 154 10.72 3.58 8.23
CA VAL A 154 10.23 2.42 7.49
C VAL A 154 11.23 1.30 7.65
N GLU A 155 11.03 0.50 8.69
CA GLU A 155 11.87 -0.62 9.07
C GLU A 155 11.03 -1.79 9.60
N PRO A 156 11.50 -3.05 9.53
CA PRO A 156 10.75 -4.17 10.08
C PRO A 156 10.34 -3.92 11.53
N ILE A 157 9.04 -3.99 11.82
CA ILE A 157 8.53 -3.86 13.19
C ILE A 157 8.97 -5.12 13.97
N GLN A 158 9.60 -4.91 15.14
CA GLN A 158 10.12 -5.96 16.02
C GLN A 158 9.05 -6.53 16.96
#